data_AF-A0A5J4PW00-F1
#
_entry.id   AF-A0A5J4PW00-F1
#
_cell.length_a   1.000
_cell.length_b   1.000
_cell.length_c   1.000
_cell.angle_alpha   90.00
_cell.angle_beta   90.00
_cell.angle_gamma   90.00
#
_symmetry.space_group_name_H-M   'P 1'
#
loop_
_entity.id
_entity.type
_entity.pdbx_description
1 polymer ?
#
loop_
_entity_poly.entity_id
_entity_poly.type
_entity_poly.pdbx_seq_one_letter_code
_entity_poly.pdbx_strand_id
1 'polypeptide(L)' 'MSPIQRFQKGGLLGDRSIVVHCVAVNDKDKEILKQAQTSVIHCPSSNMNNTVGFADVKGMMKEGV' A
#
# COMPACT_ATOMS: atom_id res chain seq x y z
N MET A 1 7.83 -11.23 6.27
CA MET A 1 8.23 -10.14 5.36
C MET A 1 7.08 -9.90 4.41
N SER A 2 6.53 -8.69 4.38
CA SER A 2 5.42 -8.31 3.48
C SER A 2 5.93 -8.07 2.04
N PRO A 3 5.04 -8.04 1.03
CA PRO A 3 5.40 -7.59 -0.31
C PRO A 3 6.02 -6.19 -0.33
N ILE A 4 5.50 -5.26 0.49
CA ILE A 4 6.04 -3.89 0.59
C ILE A 4 7.49 -3.88 1.08
N GLN A 5 7.82 -4.65 2.13
CA GLN A 5 9.19 -4.78 2.62
C GLN A 5 10.13 -5.40 1.58
N ARG A 6 9.64 -6.36 0.78
CA ARG A 6 10.40 -6.94 -0.32
C ARG A 6 10.67 -5.90 -1.42
N PHE A 7 9.68 -5.08 -1.77
CA PHE A 7 9.83 -4.01 -2.76
C PHE A 7 10.79 -2.92 -2.29
N GLN A 8 10.74 -2.55 -1.01
CA GLN A 8 11.69 -1.64 -0.40
C GLN A 8 13.12 -2.18 -0.51
N LYS A 9 13.34 -3.45 -0.15
CA LYS A 9 14.66 -4.09 -0.27
C LYS A 9 15.17 -4.14 -1.71
N GLY A 10 14.25 -4.23 -2.68
CA GLY A 10 14.56 -4.23 -4.11
C GLY A 10 14.73 -2.83 -4.73
N GLY A 11 14.56 -1.75 -3.98
CA GLY A 11 14.62 -0.38 -4.53
C GLY A 11 13.47 -0.05 -5.50
N LEU A 12 12.33 -0.72 -5.36
CA LEU A 12 11.18 -0.58 -6.28
C LEU A 12 10.15 0.48 -5.83
N LEU A 13 10.32 1.03 -4.64
CA LEU A 13 9.41 2.04 -4.06
C LEU A 13 10.03 3.44 -4.23
N GLY A 14 9.20 4.42 -4.56
CA GLY A 14 9.61 5.79 -4.83
C GLY A 14 8.41 6.68 -5.19
N ASP A 15 8.68 7.96 -5.41
CA ASP A 15 7.71 9.00 -5.79
C ASP A 15 7.00 8.74 -7.12
N ARG A 16 7.65 7.98 -8.01
CA ARG A 16 7.10 7.55 -9.31
C ARG A 16 6.49 6.15 -9.29
N SER A 17 6.53 5.47 -8.15
CA SER A 17 5.95 4.14 -8.00
C SER A 17 4.49 4.22 -7.56
N ILE A 18 3.69 3.30 -8.10
CA ILE A 18 2.30 3.09 -7.68
C ILE A 18 2.17 1.68 -7.13
N VAL A 19 1.51 1.54 -5.98
CA VAL A 19 1.08 0.24 -5.44
C VAL A 19 -0.44 0.20 -5.43
N VAL A 20 -1.00 -0.89 -5.95
CA VAL A 20 -2.44 -1.03 -6.18
C VAL A 20 -3.03 -1.99 -5.15
N HIS A 21 -4.29 -1.76 -4.78
CA HIS A 21 -5.09 -2.52 -3.82
C HIS A 21 -4.76 -2.28 -2.35
N CYS A 22 -3.52 -2.54 -1.92
CA CYS A 22 -3.04 -2.40 -0.53
C CYS A 22 -4.04 -2.92 0.53
N VAL A 23 -4.68 -4.07 0.28
CA VAL A 23 -5.69 -4.65 1.18
C VAL A 23 -5.06 -5.30 2.41
N ALA A 24 -3.87 -5.87 2.27
CA ALA A 24 -3.13 -6.54 3.33
C ALA A 24 -1.81 -5.80 3.61
N VAL A 25 -1.89 -4.62 4.23
CA VAL A 25 -0.75 -3.85 4.71
C VAL A 25 -0.84 -3.66 6.22
N ASN A 26 0.29 -3.75 6.90
CA ASN A 26 0.40 -3.43 8.34
C ASN A 26 1.02 -2.03 8.54
N ASP A 27 1.11 -1.57 9.78
CA ASP A 27 1.59 -0.21 10.09
C ASP A 27 3.05 0.03 9.64
N LYS A 28 3.90 -1.00 9.67
CA LYS A 28 5.27 -0.91 9.14
C LYS A 28 5.27 -0.73 7.61
N ASP A 29 4.36 -1.39 6.91
CA ASP A 29 4.24 -1.25 5.46
C ASP A 29 3.75 0.15 5.07
N LYS A 30 2.81 0.72 5.85
CA LYS A 30 2.35 2.10 5.66
C LYS A 30 3.47 3.11 5.91
N GLU A 31 4.28 2.92 6.96
CA GLU A 31 5.45 3.76 7.22
C GLU A 31 6.46 3.72 6.05
N ILE A 32 6.73 2.54 5.50
CA ILE A 32 7.60 2.38 4.32
C ILE A 32 7.05 3.13 3.11
N LEU A 33 5.74 3.00 2.83
CA LEU A 33 5.10 3.67 1.70
C LEU A 33 5.16 5.20 1.83
N LYS A 34 4.92 5.71 3.04
CA LYS A 34 5.06 7.15 3.36
C LYS A 34 6.48 7.64 3.13
N GLN A 35 7.47 6.95 3.71
CA GLN A 35 8.88 7.34 3.61
C GLN A 35 9.37 7.32 2.15
N ALA A 36 8.92 6.35 1.37
CA ALA A 36 9.24 6.24 -0.06
C ALA A 36 8.41 7.19 -0.95
N GLN A 37 7.47 7.96 -0.39
CA GLN A 37 6.51 8.79 -1.13
C GLN A 37 5.74 8.03 -2.23
N THR A 38 5.48 6.74 -2.00
CA THR A 38 4.84 5.87 -2.98
C THR A 38 3.32 6.06 -2.95
N SER A 39 2.73 6.30 -4.12
CA SER A 39 1.27 6.47 -4.24
C SER A 39 0.52 5.14 -4.13
N VAL A 40 -0.59 5.14 -3.39
CA VAL A 40 -1.50 3.99 -3.27
C VAL A 40 -2.77 4.20 -4.08
N ILE A 41 -3.12 3.22 -4.91
CA ILE A 41 -4.39 3.22 -5.67
C ILE A 41 -5.37 2.22 -5.06
N HIS A 42 -6.48 2.73 -4.54
CA HIS A 42 -7.56 1.93 -3.98
C HIS A 42 -8.56 1.49 -5.06
N CYS A 43 -8.81 0.18 -5.18
CA CYS A 43 -9.71 -0.40 -6.17
C CYS A 43 -10.88 -1.18 -5.50
N PRO A 44 -11.85 -0.50 -4.87
CA PRO A 44 -12.87 -1.14 -4.04
C PRO A 44 -13.73 -2.15 -4.81
N SER A 45 -14.19 -1.81 -6.03
CA SER A 45 -15.02 -2.71 -6.83
C SER A 45 -14.30 -4.02 -7.18
N SER A 46 -13.01 -3.94 -7.54
CA SER A 46 -12.18 -5.12 -7.80
C SER A 46 -11.96 -5.94 -6.53
N ASN A 47 -11.73 -5.27 -5.40
CA ASN A 47 -11.48 -5.95 -4.14
C ASN A 47 -12.71 -6.76 -3.68
N MET A 48 -13.91 -6.18 -3.84
CA MET A 48 -15.18 -6.84 -3.50
C MET A 48 -15.50 -7.97 -4.47
N ASN A 49 -15.30 -7.76 -5.77
CA ASN A 49 -15.55 -8.79 -6.78
C ASN A 49 -14.68 -10.05 -6.59
N ASN A 50 -13.46 -9.88 -6.05
CA ASN A 50 -12.53 -10.98 -5.80
C ASN A 50 -12.53 -11.46 -4.34
N THR A 51 -13.40 -10.93 -3.47
CA THR A 51 -13.49 -11.31 -2.05
C THR A 51 -12.15 -11.19 -1.30
N VAL A 52 -11.32 -10.21 -1.67
CA VAL A 52 -9.99 -10.03 -1.06
C VAL A 52 -10.01 -9.09 0.16
N GLY A 53 -11.13 -8.40 0.41
CA GLY A 53 -11.35 -7.58 1.60
C GLY A 53 -11.25 -6.07 1.36
N PHE A 54 -11.19 -5.29 2.45
CA PHE A 54 -11.17 -3.83 2.44
C PHE A 54 -9.78 -3.31 2.81
N ALA A 55 -9.26 -2.37 2.03
CA ALA A 55 -8.03 -1.67 2.38
C ALA A 55 -8.29 -0.64 3.48
N ASP A 56 -7.36 -0.49 4.42
CA ASP A 56 -7.39 0.53 5.47
C ASP A 56 -7.02 1.91 4.91
N VAL A 57 -7.86 2.44 4.01
CA VAL A 57 -7.64 3.73 3.34
C VAL A 57 -7.58 4.88 4.35
N LYS A 58 -8.42 4.83 5.39
CA LYS A 58 -8.43 5.87 6.43
C LYS A 58 -7.12 5.88 7.24
N GLY A 59 -6.61 4.70 7.60
CA GLY A 59 -5.31 4.58 8.28
C GLY A 59 -4.17 5.09 7.40
N MET A 60 -4.13 4.68 6.13
CA MET A 60 -3.13 5.15 5.17
C MET A 60 -3.15 6.68 5.00
N MET A 61 -4.33 7.29 4.80
CA MET A 61 -4.48 8.75 4.69
C MET A 61 -4.03 9.48 5.96
N LYS A 62 -4.36 8.93 7.15
CA LYS A 62 -3.96 9.53 8.44
C LYS A 62 -2.44 9.52 8.63
N GLU A 63 -1.77 8.47 8.14
CA GLU A 63 -0.31 8.37 8.21
C GLU A 63 0.39 9.24 7.16
N GLY A 64 -0.32 9.74 6.15
CA GLY A 64 0.22 10.59 5.10
C GLY A 64 0.78 9.80 3.91
N VAL A 65 0.21 8.63 3.66
CA VAL A 65 0.40 7.84 2.43
C VAL A 65 -0.57 8.32 1.35
#